data_AF-A0A933GTQ6-F1
#
_entry.id   AF-A0A933GTQ6-F1
#
_cell.length_a   1.000
_cell.length_b   1.000
_cell.length_c   1.000
_cell.angle_alpha   90.00
_cell.angle_beta   90.00
_cell.angle_gamma   90.00
#
_symmetry.space_group_name_H-M   'P 1'
#
loop_
_entity.id
_entity.type
_entity.pdbx_description
1 polymer ?
#
loop_
_entity_poly.entity_id
_entity_poly.type
_entity_poly.pdbx_seq_one_letter_code
_entity_poly.pdbx_strand_id
1 'polypeptide(L)'
;MTLTGPGSRPLAPRSTALAIAIPIFAAWVLPAAAEFMESPRDIPFARLEENVRRYIEVNPRDPQGPYILGRLHAIAYAQASEDLDDVYPGAEGSLPGMDVQSPTYMPEAERAWAEAVRKYFDGNEPGALSPEDRAKFDFLVANLDLDDYATREAAQKELLAMGIAAVPALREVLAGTGLSSEQRARVQTVLSTISKPLEGARHLREAIAWYAKALEIDPSHALSLLGTAWCLEEGGARDKSIDAYRKAHRAALEEELARAEWSHYSGGWHGSVALEAGERFLALSGTDGDATERDEVAKNVARLREKLKTAAEWITPILVPLEPVRTLSELLDPGRAVRFDLDGDGAPELRPWIRPSAGFLVWDPRGTGKVESARQMFGSITWYIPWNHGYEPLSLLDDNGDGRLAGAELDGLSLWRDQDSDGISGPGEVLPLAAWGVEGLSCRALLGPGGPWSPSGVFFPDGETRPTFDWIPALAQEEPIE
;
A
#
# COMPACT_ATOMS: atom_id res chain seq x y z
N MET A 1 -70.98 -25.79 -56.61
CA MET A 1 -69.87 -26.71 -56.94
C MET A 1 -68.67 -26.27 -56.11
N THR A 2 -68.06 -27.17 -55.33
CA THR A 2 -66.69 -27.11 -54.72
C THR A 2 -66.22 -25.77 -54.10
N LEU A 3 -66.08 -25.65 -52.76
CA LEU A 3 -64.88 -26.04 -51.95
C LEU A 3 -63.62 -25.23 -52.33
N THR A 4 -62.86 -24.54 -51.47
CA THR A 4 -62.88 -24.24 -50.00
C THR A 4 -62.48 -22.74 -49.81
N GLY A 5 -62.15 -22.13 -48.67
CA GLY A 5 -62.00 -22.52 -47.25
C GLY A 5 -61.32 -21.36 -46.46
N PRO A 6 -61.77 -20.92 -45.25
CA PRO A 6 -61.33 -19.63 -44.70
C PRO A 6 -60.42 -19.71 -43.45
N GLY A 7 -59.56 -18.69 -43.27
CA GLY A 7 -59.18 -18.20 -41.94
C GLY A 7 -57.68 -18.04 -41.64
N SER A 8 -57.15 -16.83 -41.84
CA SER A 8 -55.94 -16.34 -41.16
C SER A 8 -56.16 -14.93 -40.63
N ARG A 9 -56.21 -14.80 -39.30
CA ARG A 9 -56.28 -13.51 -38.56
C ARG A 9 -54.87 -12.89 -38.43
N PRO A 10 -54.76 -11.58 -38.15
CA PRO A 10 -53.51 -10.85 -38.37
C PRO A 10 -52.41 -11.18 -37.34
N LEU A 11 -51.16 -11.06 -37.82
CA LEU A 11 -49.96 -11.08 -37.00
C LEU A 11 -49.84 -9.78 -36.20
N ALA A 12 -49.87 -9.88 -34.87
CA ALA A 12 -49.36 -8.86 -33.95
C ALA A 12 -48.05 -9.38 -33.32
N PRO A 13 -47.06 -8.50 -33.05
CA PRO A 13 -45.74 -8.94 -32.60
C PRO A 13 -45.78 -9.50 -31.17
N ARG A 14 -45.08 -10.62 -30.95
CA ARG A 14 -44.84 -11.16 -29.62
C ARG A 14 -43.66 -10.44 -28.96
N SER A 15 -43.94 -9.31 -28.32
CA SER A 15 -43.02 -8.68 -27.36
C SER A 15 -43.37 -9.13 -25.94
N THR A 16 -42.89 -10.31 -25.53
CA THR A 16 -42.85 -10.68 -24.11
C THR A 16 -41.71 -9.93 -23.42
N ALA A 17 -41.96 -8.67 -23.10
CA ALA A 17 -41.12 -7.91 -22.18
C ALA A 17 -41.33 -8.48 -20.77
N LEU A 18 -40.51 -9.46 -20.39
CA LEU A 18 -40.41 -9.86 -18.99
C LEU A 18 -39.57 -8.80 -18.28
N ALA A 19 -40.24 -7.87 -17.61
CA ALA A 19 -39.58 -6.88 -16.76
C ALA A 19 -38.96 -7.60 -15.55
N ILE A 20 -37.71 -8.04 -15.69
CA ILE A 20 -36.89 -8.43 -14.55
C ILE A 20 -36.50 -7.14 -13.86
N ALA A 21 -37.15 -6.87 -12.73
CA ALA A 21 -36.67 -5.85 -11.80
C ALA A 21 -35.27 -6.27 -11.34
N ILE A 22 -34.25 -5.52 -11.74
CA ILE A 22 -32.89 -5.69 -11.24
C ILE A 22 -32.90 -5.17 -9.80
N PRO A 23 -32.68 -6.02 -8.78
CA PRO A 23 -32.42 -5.51 -7.45
C PRO A 23 -31.03 -4.86 -7.47
N ILE A 24 -30.99 -3.54 -7.30
CA ILE A 24 -29.77 -2.77 -7.12
C ILE A 24 -29.14 -3.22 -5.79
N PHE A 25 -28.18 -4.14 -5.85
CA PHE A 25 -27.57 -4.74 -4.66
C PHE A 25 -26.07 -5.12 -4.83
N ALA A 26 -25.39 -4.49 -5.80
CA ALA A 26 -23.98 -4.76 -6.14
C ALA A 26 -23.16 -3.46 -6.14
N ALA A 27 -23.16 -2.71 -5.02
CA ALA A 27 -22.49 -1.40 -4.92
C ALA A 27 -21.97 -1.03 -3.51
N TRP A 28 -21.90 -1.99 -2.56
CA TRP A 28 -21.58 -1.70 -1.15
C TRP A 28 -20.68 -2.74 -0.45
N VAL A 29 -19.90 -3.50 -1.22
CA VAL A 29 -18.80 -4.33 -0.72
C VAL A 29 -17.61 -4.09 -1.67
N LEU A 30 -16.39 -3.99 -1.12
CA LEU A 30 -15.12 -3.61 -1.78
C LEU A 30 -14.85 -2.11 -2.06
N PRO A 31 -14.88 -1.20 -1.05
CA PRO A 31 -14.01 -0.01 -1.07
C PRO A 31 -12.54 -0.42 -0.83
N ALA A 32 -12.30 -1.20 0.22
CA ALA A 32 -10.97 -1.48 0.77
C ALA A 32 -10.02 -2.31 -0.12
N ALA A 33 -10.46 -2.81 -1.29
CA ALA A 33 -9.59 -3.42 -2.29
C ALA A 33 -9.44 -2.56 -3.56
N ALA A 34 -10.40 -1.66 -3.82
CA ALA A 34 -10.34 -0.72 -4.94
C ALA A 34 -9.48 0.51 -4.61
N GLU A 35 -9.36 0.89 -3.34
CA GLU A 35 -8.51 2.00 -2.87
C GLU A 35 -6.99 1.71 -3.00
N PHE A 36 -6.60 0.46 -3.32
CA PHE A 36 -5.21 0.02 -3.51
C PHE A 36 -4.72 0.05 -4.98
N MET A 37 -5.37 0.81 -5.88
CA MET A 37 -5.06 0.75 -7.32
C MET A 37 -3.60 1.02 -7.72
N GLU A 38 -2.80 1.67 -6.87
CA GLU A 38 -1.34 1.75 -7.02
C GLU A 38 -0.62 1.61 -5.66
N SER A 39 -0.14 0.41 -5.33
CA SER A 39 0.85 0.23 -4.26
C SER A 39 2.16 0.93 -4.64
N PRO A 40 2.88 1.61 -3.73
CA PRO A 40 4.13 2.26 -4.08
C PRO A 40 5.16 1.21 -4.46
N ARG A 41 5.51 1.18 -5.75
CA ARG A 41 6.52 0.27 -6.29
C ARG A 41 7.91 0.75 -5.91
N ASP A 42 8.85 -0.20 -5.79
CA ASP A 42 10.28 0.07 -5.63
C ASP A 42 10.67 0.88 -4.40
N ILE A 43 9.94 0.70 -3.29
CA ILE A 43 10.40 1.12 -1.96
C ILE A 43 11.72 0.39 -1.64
N PRO A 44 12.76 1.07 -1.13
CA PRO A 44 14.05 0.45 -0.86
C PRO A 44 14.02 -0.31 0.49
N PHE A 45 13.13 -1.30 0.61
CA PHE A 45 12.71 -1.95 1.86
C PHE A 45 13.87 -2.30 2.80
N ALA A 46 14.92 -2.95 2.31
CA ALA A 46 16.06 -3.37 3.14
C ALA A 46 16.82 -2.19 3.77
N ARG A 47 16.96 -1.07 3.04
CA ARG A 47 17.61 0.16 3.50
C ARG A 47 16.75 0.86 4.55
N LEU A 48 15.45 1.00 4.27
CA LEU A 48 14.51 1.59 5.24
C LEU A 48 14.41 0.73 6.52
N GLU A 49 14.37 -0.60 6.39
CA GLU A 49 14.36 -1.51 7.52
C GLU A 49 15.60 -1.34 8.40
N GLU A 50 16.80 -1.25 7.80
CA GLU A 50 18.04 -1.03 8.54
C GLU A 50 18.06 0.35 9.23
N ASN A 51 17.70 1.41 8.51
CA ASN A 51 17.69 2.78 9.03
C ASN A 51 16.69 2.94 10.20
N VAL A 52 15.48 2.36 10.08
CA VAL A 52 14.48 2.39 11.17
C VAL A 52 14.92 1.52 12.35
N ARG A 53 15.59 0.37 12.13
CA ARG A 53 16.17 -0.42 13.22
C ARG A 53 17.22 0.37 14.00
N ARG A 54 18.12 1.10 13.33
CA ARG A 54 19.09 2.01 13.97
C ARG A 54 18.36 3.13 14.74
N TYR A 55 17.30 3.72 14.18
CA TYR A 55 16.48 4.70 14.88
C TYR A 55 15.87 4.15 16.18
N ILE A 56 15.36 2.91 16.20
CA ILE A 56 14.79 2.27 17.39
C ILE A 56 15.85 2.03 18.48
N GLU A 57 17.08 1.66 18.10
CA GLU A 57 18.18 1.50 19.06
C GLU A 57 18.54 2.81 19.77
N VAL A 58 18.45 3.94 19.06
CA VAL A 58 18.67 5.29 19.61
C VAL A 58 17.45 5.81 20.39
N ASN A 59 16.23 5.49 19.94
CA ASN A 59 14.97 6.00 20.46
C ASN A 59 14.04 4.88 20.99
N PRO A 60 14.46 4.04 21.96
CA PRO A 60 13.73 2.82 22.37
C PRO A 60 12.45 3.08 23.18
N ARG A 61 12.00 4.34 23.28
CA ARG A 61 10.75 4.77 23.93
C ARG A 61 9.83 5.54 22.98
N ASP A 62 10.18 5.63 21.70
CA ASP A 62 9.33 6.23 20.69
C ASP A 62 8.55 5.11 19.98
N PRO A 63 7.19 5.10 20.04
CA PRO A 63 6.38 4.09 19.36
C PRO A 63 6.42 4.23 17.82
N GLN A 64 6.89 5.37 17.29
CA GLN A 64 6.93 5.67 15.85
C GLN A 64 7.87 4.72 15.09
N GLY A 65 9.05 4.42 15.65
CA GLY A 65 10.02 3.51 15.03
C GLY A 65 9.45 2.09 14.81
N PRO A 66 8.96 1.41 15.87
CA PRO A 66 8.29 0.12 15.71
C PRO A 66 7.03 0.18 14.85
N TYR A 67 6.26 1.27 14.89
CA TYR A 67 5.12 1.48 13.97
C TYR A 67 5.55 1.51 12.50
N ILE A 68 6.61 2.24 12.15
CA ILE A 68 7.15 2.33 10.79
C ILE A 68 7.62 0.97 10.29
N LEU A 69 8.34 0.17 11.10
CA LEU A 69 8.69 -1.20 10.71
C LEU A 69 7.43 -2.04 10.46
N GLY A 70 6.40 -1.88 11.30
CA GLY A 70 5.09 -2.49 11.08
C GLY A 70 4.49 -2.14 9.72
N ARG A 71 4.51 -0.85 9.35
CA ARG A 71 4.05 -0.36 8.04
C ARG A 71 4.88 -0.90 6.88
N LEU A 72 6.21 -0.85 6.97
CA LEU A 72 7.10 -1.37 5.93
C LEU A 72 6.82 -2.84 5.65
N HIS A 73 6.67 -3.67 6.69
CA HIS A 73 6.32 -5.08 6.50
C HIS A 73 4.92 -5.26 5.90
N ALA A 74 3.92 -4.44 6.29
CA ALA A 74 2.59 -4.47 5.70
C ALA A 74 2.58 -4.10 4.20
N ILE A 75 3.40 -3.13 3.79
CA ILE A 75 3.54 -2.73 2.38
C ILE A 75 4.28 -3.81 1.57
N ALA A 76 5.32 -4.43 2.14
CA ALA A 76 6.01 -5.54 1.49
C ALA A 76 5.11 -6.80 1.35
N TYR A 77 4.11 -6.99 2.22
CA TYR A 77 3.03 -7.95 1.96
C TYR A 77 2.20 -7.53 0.74
N ALA A 78 1.73 -6.28 0.67
CA ALA A 78 0.92 -5.80 -0.46
C ALA A 78 1.67 -5.92 -1.80
N GLN A 79 2.95 -5.54 -1.85
CA GLN A 79 3.81 -5.73 -3.03
C GLN A 79 3.93 -7.22 -3.40
N ALA A 80 4.18 -8.10 -2.42
CA ALA A 80 4.25 -9.55 -2.66
C ALA A 80 2.91 -10.16 -3.13
N SER A 81 1.77 -9.53 -2.79
CA SER A 81 0.44 -9.92 -3.26
C SER A 81 0.15 -9.47 -4.69
N GLU A 82 0.52 -8.26 -5.11
CA GLU A 82 0.48 -7.88 -6.55
C GLU A 82 1.32 -8.86 -7.39
N ASP A 83 2.51 -9.19 -6.88
CA ASP A 83 3.44 -10.17 -7.47
C ASP A 83 2.86 -11.61 -7.53
N LEU A 84 1.74 -11.89 -6.87
CA LEU A 84 1.05 -13.17 -6.92
C LEU A 84 -0.05 -13.21 -7.97
N ASP A 85 -0.75 -12.11 -8.23
CA ASP A 85 -1.77 -12.02 -9.28
C ASP A 85 -1.15 -12.28 -10.68
N ASP A 86 0.10 -11.86 -10.90
CA ASP A 86 0.89 -12.15 -12.10
C ASP A 86 1.24 -13.65 -12.26
N VAL A 87 1.34 -14.41 -11.15
CA VAL A 87 1.75 -15.83 -11.14
C VAL A 87 0.54 -16.77 -11.14
N TYR A 88 -0.52 -16.35 -10.45
CA TYR A 88 -1.78 -17.04 -10.33
C TYR A 88 -2.90 -16.07 -10.72
N PRO A 89 -3.10 -15.79 -12.02
CA PRO A 89 -4.21 -14.97 -12.48
C PRO A 89 -5.52 -15.68 -12.14
N GLY A 90 -6.09 -15.29 -11.00
CA GLY A 90 -7.35 -15.82 -10.51
C GLY A 90 -8.50 -15.49 -11.45
N ALA A 91 -9.65 -16.11 -11.20
CA ALA A 91 -10.89 -15.50 -11.67
C ALA A 91 -11.05 -14.12 -10.99
N GLU A 92 -11.62 -13.14 -11.70
CA GLU A 92 -11.88 -11.79 -11.17
C GLU A 92 -12.45 -11.88 -9.73
N GLY A 93 -11.69 -11.39 -8.74
CA GLY A 93 -12.02 -11.54 -7.31
C GLY A 93 -11.23 -12.60 -6.53
N SER A 94 -9.97 -12.87 -6.87
CA SER A 94 -9.07 -13.70 -6.04
C SER A 94 -7.60 -13.26 -6.20
N LEU A 95 -6.88 -12.74 -5.19
CA LEU A 95 -7.27 -12.32 -3.82
C LEU A 95 -6.44 -11.09 -3.34
N PRO A 96 -7.10 -9.95 -3.08
CA PRO A 96 -6.77 -9.13 -1.92
C PRO A 96 -7.93 -9.15 -0.91
N GLY A 97 -7.67 -9.63 0.33
CA GLY A 97 -8.70 -9.89 1.34
C GLY A 97 -9.59 -11.10 1.01
N MET A 98 -9.57 -12.16 1.83
CA MET A 98 -10.46 -13.32 1.64
C MET A 98 -11.93 -12.93 1.72
N ASP A 99 -12.62 -12.89 0.57
CA ASP A 99 -14.05 -12.58 0.50
C ASP A 99 -14.88 -13.70 1.18
N VAL A 100 -15.36 -13.42 2.39
CA VAL A 100 -16.25 -14.32 3.14
C VAL A 100 -17.70 -14.09 2.69
N GLN A 101 -17.94 -14.28 1.39
CA GLN A 101 -19.22 -14.79 0.91
C GLN A 101 -18.97 -16.14 0.24
N SER A 102 -19.70 -17.17 0.65
CA SER A 102 -19.57 -18.51 0.07
C SER A 102 -20.41 -18.66 -1.20
N PRO A 103 -19.77 -18.95 -2.34
CA PRO A 103 -20.40 -19.80 -3.35
C PRO A 103 -19.51 -20.98 -3.74
N THR A 104 -19.86 -22.15 -3.20
CA THR A 104 -19.91 -23.42 -3.96
C THR A 104 -18.78 -23.73 -4.96
N TYR A 105 -17.61 -24.10 -4.41
CA TYR A 105 -16.49 -24.88 -5.02
C TYR A 105 -15.19 -24.09 -5.26
N MET A 106 -14.26 -24.22 -4.32
CA MET A 106 -12.82 -24.16 -4.59
C MET A 106 -12.29 -25.61 -4.65
N PRO A 107 -11.40 -25.95 -5.59
CA PRO A 107 -10.65 -27.20 -5.59
C PRO A 107 -10.00 -27.52 -4.24
N GLU A 108 -9.89 -28.82 -3.94
CA GLU A 108 -9.39 -29.32 -2.64
C GLU A 108 -7.94 -28.87 -2.37
N ALA A 109 -7.10 -28.83 -3.41
CA ALA A 109 -5.71 -28.39 -3.32
C ALA A 109 -5.57 -26.91 -2.90
N GLU A 110 -6.38 -26.01 -3.48
CA GLU A 110 -6.38 -24.58 -3.13
C GLU A 110 -6.81 -24.34 -1.68
N ARG A 111 -7.80 -25.11 -1.19
CA ARG A 111 -8.24 -25.05 0.21
C ARG A 111 -7.15 -25.52 1.18
N ALA A 112 -6.54 -26.68 0.91
CA ALA A 112 -5.46 -27.22 1.72
C ALA A 112 -4.25 -26.26 1.76
N TRP A 113 -3.99 -25.60 0.63
CA TRP A 113 -2.94 -24.62 0.47
C TRP A 113 -3.23 -23.31 1.24
N ALA A 114 -4.44 -22.74 1.12
CA ALA A 114 -4.86 -21.57 1.90
C ALA A 114 -4.87 -21.87 3.41
N GLU A 115 -5.28 -23.08 3.82
CA GLU A 115 -5.20 -23.53 5.21
C GLU A 115 -3.75 -23.63 5.70
N ALA A 116 -2.80 -24.03 4.84
CA ALA A 116 -1.37 -24.05 5.16
C ALA A 116 -0.78 -22.63 5.32
N VAL A 117 -1.11 -21.69 4.42
CA VAL A 117 -0.73 -20.26 4.57
C VAL A 117 -1.29 -19.69 5.88
N ARG A 118 -2.56 -19.96 6.19
CA ARG A 118 -3.20 -19.52 7.44
C ARG A 118 -2.53 -20.13 8.67
N LYS A 119 -2.23 -21.43 8.67
CA LYS A 119 -1.49 -22.10 9.77
C LYS A 119 -0.12 -21.47 9.99
N TYR A 120 0.58 -21.12 8.91
CA TYR A 120 1.86 -20.41 8.93
C TYR A 120 1.74 -19.00 9.53
N PHE A 121 0.69 -18.26 9.15
CA PHE A 121 0.34 -16.97 9.74
C PHE A 121 0.03 -17.08 11.25
N ASP A 122 -0.71 -18.11 11.68
CA ASP A 122 -0.98 -18.43 13.09
C ASP A 122 0.26 -18.98 13.85
N GLY A 123 1.44 -19.05 13.21
CA GLY A 123 2.72 -19.42 13.86
C GLY A 123 3.23 -20.83 13.59
N ASN A 124 2.53 -21.64 12.80
CA ASN A 124 2.83 -23.05 12.57
C ASN A 124 3.60 -23.23 11.25
N GLU A 125 4.93 -23.32 11.35
CA GLU A 125 5.81 -23.67 10.24
C GLU A 125 5.41 -25.01 9.58
N PRO A 126 5.65 -25.20 8.26
CA PRO A 126 5.40 -26.48 7.60
C PRO A 126 6.27 -27.57 8.23
N GLY A 127 5.66 -28.67 8.64
CA GLY A 127 6.38 -29.84 9.15
C GLY A 127 7.23 -30.51 8.06
N ALA A 128 8.10 -31.43 8.48
CA ALA A 128 8.81 -32.30 7.54
C ALA A 128 7.82 -33.15 6.73
N LEU A 129 8.15 -33.39 5.45
CA LEU A 129 7.41 -34.31 4.58
C LEU A 129 7.27 -35.70 5.23
N SER A 130 6.17 -36.40 4.94
CA SER A 130 6.05 -37.81 5.32
C SER A 130 7.14 -38.65 4.64
N PRO A 131 7.48 -39.86 5.15
CA PRO A 131 8.47 -40.71 4.49
C PRO A 131 8.11 -41.06 3.03
N GLU A 132 6.82 -41.16 2.71
CA GLU A 132 6.32 -41.41 1.36
C GLU A 132 6.46 -40.17 0.47
N ASP A 133 6.01 -39.01 0.96
CA ASP A 133 6.14 -37.74 0.23
C ASP A 133 7.60 -37.34 0.04
N ARG A 134 8.48 -37.65 1.01
CA ARG A 134 9.93 -37.41 0.90
C ARG A 134 10.57 -38.29 -0.15
N ALA A 135 10.23 -39.59 -0.20
CA ALA A 135 10.71 -40.48 -1.26
C ALA A 135 10.22 -40.03 -2.64
N LYS A 136 8.98 -39.56 -2.74
CA LYS A 136 8.44 -38.95 -3.97
C LYS A 136 9.19 -37.66 -4.33
N PHE A 137 9.43 -36.78 -3.36
CA PHE A 137 10.14 -35.51 -3.53
C PHE A 137 11.57 -35.73 -4.06
N ASP A 138 12.33 -36.61 -3.42
CA ASP A 138 13.72 -36.92 -3.82
C ASP A 138 13.76 -37.49 -5.26
N PHE A 139 12.78 -38.32 -5.66
CA PHE A 139 12.62 -38.81 -7.03
C PHE A 139 12.31 -37.68 -8.04
N LEU A 140 11.41 -36.76 -7.70
CA LEU A 140 11.07 -35.63 -8.57
C LEU A 140 12.26 -34.70 -8.77
N VAL A 141 13.03 -34.40 -7.71
CA VAL A 141 14.25 -33.58 -7.79
C VAL A 141 15.32 -34.23 -8.68
N ALA A 142 15.49 -35.56 -8.59
CA ALA A 142 16.41 -36.30 -9.46
C ALA A 142 16.03 -36.17 -10.96
N ASN A 143 14.73 -36.10 -11.26
CA ASN A 143 14.23 -36.00 -12.63
C ASN A 143 14.34 -34.59 -13.26
N LEU A 144 14.71 -33.56 -12.50
CA LEU A 144 14.83 -32.18 -12.99
C LEU A 144 16.01 -31.93 -13.96
N ASP A 145 16.94 -32.89 -14.09
CA ASP A 145 18.14 -32.80 -14.96
C ASP A 145 18.07 -33.69 -16.22
N LEU A 146 16.95 -34.39 -16.45
CA LEU A 146 16.87 -35.38 -17.53
C LEU A 146 16.74 -34.72 -18.90
N ASP A 147 17.45 -35.24 -19.91
CA ASP A 147 17.37 -34.71 -21.28
C ASP A 147 15.93 -34.60 -21.80
N ASP A 148 15.06 -35.55 -21.42
CA ASP A 148 13.63 -35.50 -21.75
C ASP A 148 12.92 -34.31 -21.09
N TYR A 149 12.47 -33.39 -21.93
CA TYR A 149 11.74 -32.19 -21.53
C TYR A 149 10.43 -32.54 -20.82
N ALA A 150 9.67 -33.52 -21.30
CA ALA A 150 8.35 -33.86 -20.76
C ALA A 150 8.46 -34.39 -19.32
N THR A 151 9.46 -35.22 -19.03
CA THR A 151 9.73 -35.73 -17.68
C THR A 151 10.18 -34.60 -16.73
N ARG A 152 11.05 -33.67 -17.17
CA ARG A 152 11.43 -32.49 -16.37
C ARG A 152 10.25 -31.59 -16.04
N GLU A 153 9.41 -31.29 -17.03
CA GLU A 153 8.22 -30.44 -16.88
C GLU A 153 7.19 -31.09 -15.96
N ALA A 154 6.93 -32.39 -16.11
CA ALA A 154 6.08 -33.16 -15.20
C ALA A 154 6.63 -33.16 -13.77
N ALA A 155 7.94 -33.37 -13.59
CA ALA A 155 8.57 -33.37 -12.28
C ALA A 155 8.48 -32.01 -11.59
N GLN A 156 8.73 -30.92 -12.32
CA GLN A 156 8.57 -29.55 -11.83
C GLN A 156 7.10 -29.25 -11.46
N LYS A 157 6.15 -29.69 -12.27
CA LYS A 157 4.71 -29.53 -11.99
C LYS A 157 4.26 -30.30 -10.75
N GLU A 158 4.76 -31.51 -10.53
CA GLU A 158 4.44 -32.28 -9.32
C GLU A 158 5.11 -31.71 -8.06
N LEU A 159 6.31 -31.14 -8.15
CA LEU A 159 6.93 -30.41 -7.04
C LEU A 159 6.16 -29.14 -6.68
N LEU A 160 5.64 -28.40 -7.66
CA LEU A 160 4.71 -27.29 -7.42
C LEU A 160 3.42 -27.77 -6.74
N ALA A 161 2.87 -28.91 -7.17
CA ALA A 161 1.66 -29.51 -6.59
C ALA A 161 1.83 -30.05 -5.16
N MET A 162 3.06 -30.34 -4.70
CA MET A 162 3.34 -30.61 -3.28
C MET A 162 3.17 -29.36 -2.40
N GLY A 163 3.25 -28.16 -2.99
CA GLY A 163 3.00 -26.90 -2.32
C GLY A 163 3.87 -26.66 -1.08
N ILE A 164 3.33 -25.91 -0.13
CA ILE A 164 4.00 -25.41 1.08
C ILE A 164 4.71 -26.51 1.89
N ALA A 165 4.20 -27.75 1.88
CA ALA A 165 4.82 -28.88 2.59
C ALA A 165 6.23 -29.23 2.05
N ALA A 166 6.53 -28.94 0.79
CA ALA A 166 7.85 -29.17 0.20
C ALA A 166 8.89 -28.09 0.54
N VAL A 167 8.49 -26.92 1.05
CA VAL A 167 9.39 -25.78 1.32
C VAL A 167 10.59 -26.14 2.21
N PRO A 168 10.44 -26.87 3.34
CA PRO A 168 11.58 -27.29 4.14
C PRO A 168 12.57 -28.18 3.37
N ALA A 169 12.05 -29.13 2.57
CA ALA A 169 12.87 -30.07 1.81
C ALA A 169 13.59 -29.40 0.63
N LEU A 170 12.95 -28.46 -0.06
CA LEU A 170 13.58 -27.64 -1.12
C LEU A 170 14.72 -26.79 -0.56
N ARG A 171 14.53 -26.17 0.61
CA ARG A 171 15.59 -25.41 1.31
C ARG A 171 16.75 -26.32 1.74
N GLU A 172 16.45 -27.51 2.27
CA GLU A 172 17.45 -28.53 2.64
C GLU A 172 18.32 -28.92 1.44
N VAL A 173 17.70 -29.26 0.31
CA VAL A 173 18.43 -29.69 -0.89
C VAL A 173 19.24 -28.55 -1.52
N LEU A 174 18.73 -27.31 -1.54
CA LEU A 174 19.50 -26.14 -2.02
C LEU A 174 20.71 -25.82 -1.14
N ALA A 175 20.64 -26.06 0.17
CA ALA A 175 21.79 -25.91 1.06
C ALA A 175 22.87 -26.98 0.82
N GLY A 176 22.50 -28.13 0.23
CA GLY A 176 23.42 -29.18 -0.17
C GLY A 176 24.23 -28.86 -1.43
N THR A 177 25.30 -29.62 -1.66
CA THR A 177 26.19 -29.50 -2.84
C THR A 177 25.91 -30.53 -3.94
N GLY A 178 24.95 -31.44 -3.74
CA GLY A 178 24.70 -32.59 -4.63
C GLY A 178 23.88 -32.31 -5.90
N LEU A 179 23.33 -31.10 -6.06
CA LEU A 179 22.57 -30.72 -7.27
C LEU A 179 23.48 -30.25 -8.41
N SER A 180 23.10 -30.61 -9.64
CA SER A 180 23.60 -29.96 -10.86
C SER A 180 23.17 -28.48 -10.92
N SER A 181 23.77 -27.71 -11.83
CA SER A 181 23.40 -26.31 -12.06
C SER A 181 21.95 -26.15 -12.55
N GLU A 182 21.46 -27.05 -13.43
CA GLU A 182 20.08 -27.00 -13.90
C GLU A 182 19.09 -27.45 -12.82
N GLN A 183 19.39 -28.52 -12.07
CA GLN A 183 18.56 -28.91 -10.92
C GLN A 183 18.45 -27.78 -9.91
N ARG A 184 19.57 -27.13 -9.56
CA ARG A 184 19.59 -26.00 -8.62
C ARG A 184 18.72 -24.84 -9.11
N ALA A 185 18.83 -24.47 -10.39
CA ALA A 185 18.01 -23.42 -10.97
C ALA A 185 16.51 -23.77 -10.89
N ARG A 186 16.11 -24.98 -11.29
CA ARG A 186 14.70 -25.42 -11.25
C ARG A 186 14.14 -25.55 -9.83
N VAL A 187 14.91 -26.12 -8.91
CA VAL A 187 14.54 -26.20 -7.48
C VAL A 187 14.38 -24.80 -6.89
N GLN A 188 15.22 -23.84 -7.29
CA GLN A 188 15.09 -22.45 -6.87
C GLN A 188 13.87 -21.74 -7.49
N THR A 189 13.54 -22.02 -8.76
CA THR A 189 12.27 -21.58 -9.37
C THR A 189 11.07 -22.13 -8.60
N VAL A 190 10.97 -23.44 -8.40
CA VAL A 190 9.90 -24.07 -7.63
C VAL A 190 9.78 -23.46 -6.23
N LEU A 191 10.89 -23.34 -5.51
CA LEU A 191 10.91 -22.76 -4.16
C LEU A 191 10.39 -21.33 -4.16
N SER A 192 10.82 -20.48 -5.11
CA SER A 192 10.32 -19.10 -5.21
C SER A 192 8.82 -19.05 -5.46
N THR A 193 8.30 -19.83 -6.43
CA THR A 193 6.87 -19.89 -6.76
C THR A 193 6.01 -20.30 -5.56
N ILE A 194 6.39 -21.32 -4.80
CA ILE A 194 5.58 -21.80 -3.67
C ILE A 194 5.82 -21.02 -2.37
N SER A 195 6.92 -20.26 -2.27
CA SER A 195 7.25 -19.48 -1.07
C SER A 195 6.66 -18.07 -1.08
N LYS A 196 6.38 -17.45 -2.24
CA LYS A 196 5.82 -16.08 -2.32
C LYS A 196 4.68 -15.84 -1.30
N PRO A 197 3.68 -16.74 -1.12
CA PRO A 197 2.59 -16.50 -0.16
C PRO A 197 2.97 -16.78 1.31
N LEU A 198 3.99 -17.61 1.56
CA LEU A 198 4.61 -17.70 2.89
C LEU A 198 5.40 -16.44 3.22
N GLU A 199 6.04 -15.83 2.23
CA GLU A 199 6.74 -14.55 2.39
C GLU A 199 5.74 -13.44 2.71
N GLY A 200 4.61 -13.36 2.00
CA GLY A 200 3.49 -12.49 2.34
C GLY A 200 2.98 -12.71 3.77
N ALA A 201 2.66 -13.95 4.14
CA ALA A 201 2.20 -14.28 5.50
C ALA A 201 3.27 -14.01 6.59
N ARG A 202 4.56 -14.15 6.26
CA ARG A 202 5.68 -13.74 7.14
C ARG A 202 5.68 -12.23 7.33
N HIS A 203 5.50 -11.46 6.26
CA HIS A 203 5.41 -10.01 6.31
C HIS A 203 4.24 -9.53 7.18
N LEU A 204 3.05 -10.13 7.08
CA LEU A 204 1.93 -9.84 7.99
C LEU A 204 2.27 -10.16 9.46
N ARG A 205 2.96 -11.27 9.74
CA ARG A 205 3.39 -11.64 11.11
C ARG A 205 4.43 -10.67 11.68
N GLU A 206 5.44 -10.30 10.90
CA GLU A 206 6.43 -9.30 11.29
C GLU A 206 5.75 -7.94 11.54
N ALA A 207 4.83 -7.54 10.67
CA ALA A 207 4.06 -6.30 10.85
C ALA A 207 3.32 -6.27 12.20
N ILE A 208 2.57 -7.33 12.53
CA ILE A 208 1.88 -7.48 13.82
C ILE A 208 2.89 -7.47 14.99
N ALA A 209 4.04 -8.14 14.86
CA ALA A 209 5.05 -8.16 15.91
C ALA A 209 5.70 -6.79 16.15
N TRP A 210 5.83 -5.97 15.11
CA TRP A 210 6.33 -4.60 15.22
C TRP A 210 5.29 -3.62 15.77
N TYR A 211 4.03 -3.72 15.34
CA TYR A 211 2.94 -2.98 15.97
C TYR A 211 2.76 -3.36 17.44
N ALA A 212 2.92 -4.64 17.82
CA ALA A 212 2.88 -5.06 19.21
C ALA A 212 3.95 -4.35 20.06
N LYS A 213 5.18 -4.18 19.55
CA LYS A 213 6.23 -3.40 20.24
C LYS A 213 5.90 -1.91 20.34
N ALA A 214 5.24 -1.32 19.33
CA ALA A 214 4.73 0.05 19.44
C ALA A 214 3.68 0.16 20.57
N LEU A 215 2.80 -0.84 20.68
CA LEU A 215 1.74 -0.92 21.69
C LEU A 215 2.25 -1.30 23.10
N GLU A 216 3.44 -1.88 23.23
CA GLU A 216 4.15 -2.03 24.51
C GLU A 216 4.67 -0.68 25.04
N ILE A 217 4.95 0.27 24.14
CA ILE A 217 5.40 1.64 24.47
C ILE A 217 4.20 2.56 24.71
N ASP A 218 3.24 2.59 23.78
CA ASP A 218 1.98 3.33 23.88
C ASP A 218 0.78 2.41 23.55
N PRO A 219 0.10 1.85 24.56
CA PRO A 219 -1.08 0.99 24.36
C PRO A 219 -2.27 1.65 23.66
N SER A 220 -2.26 2.99 23.56
CA SER A 220 -3.27 3.81 22.87
C SER A 220 -2.86 4.19 21.44
N HIS A 221 -1.70 3.76 20.94
CA HIS A 221 -1.20 4.17 19.63
C HIS A 221 -2.11 3.71 18.48
N ALA A 222 -3.04 4.59 18.08
CA ALA A 222 -4.19 4.23 17.26
C ALA A 222 -3.79 3.69 15.88
N LEU A 223 -2.75 4.26 15.28
CA LEU A 223 -2.16 3.81 14.02
C LEU A 223 -1.60 2.37 14.08
N SER A 224 -1.02 1.96 15.22
CA SER A 224 -0.56 0.57 15.42
C SER A 224 -1.71 -0.38 15.73
N LEU A 225 -2.76 0.06 16.43
CA LEU A 225 -3.99 -0.71 16.60
C LEU A 225 -4.67 -0.97 15.24
N LEU A 226 -4.78 0.06 14.39
CA LEU A 226 -5.34 -0.02 13.04
C LEU A 226 -4.50 -0.94 12.14
N GLY A 227 -3.18 -0.73 12.08
CA GLY A 227 -2.28 -1.60 11.31
C GLY A 227 -2.32 -3.06 11.76
N THR A 228 -2.46 -3.31 13.07
CA THR A 228 -2.68 -4.65 13.62
C THR A 228 -4.02 -5.24 13.18
N ALA A 229 -5.09 -4.45 13.21
CA ALA A 229 -6.43 -4.88 12.79
C ALA A 229 -6.45 -5.30 11.32
N TRP A 230 -5.87 -4.48 10.45
CA TRP A 230 -5.73 -4.77 9.02
C TRP A 230 -4.92 -6.05 8.78
N CYS A 231 -3.73 -6.19 9.40
CA CYS A 231 -2.91 -7.40 9.22
C CYS A 231 -3.60 -8.69 9.74
N LEU A 232 -4.44 -8.57 10.77
CA LEU A 232 -5.25 -9.67 11.28
C LEU A 232 -6.42 -10.02 10.34
N GLU A 233 -6.98 -9.04 9.64
CA GLU A 233 -8.03 -9.25 8.64
C GLU A 233 -7.45 -9.96 7.40
N GLU A 234 -6.35 -9.45 6.85
CA GLU A 234 -5.60 -10.05 5.74
C GLU A 234 -5.15 -11.49 6.07
N GLY A 235 -4.68 -11.73 7.29
CA GLY A 235 -4.35 -13.07 7.79
C GLY A 235 -5.56 -13.99 8.05
N GLY A 236 -6.80 -13.56 7.75
CA GLY A 236 -8.02 -14.34 7.92
C GLY A 236 -8.50 -14.53 9.37
N ALA A 237 -7.98 -13.73 10.31
CA ALA A 237 -8.30 -13.80 11.73
C ALA A 237 -9.44 -12.85 12.13
N ARG A 238 -10.57 -12.90 11.40
CA ARG A 238 -11.74 -11.98 11.51
C ARG A 238 -12.12 -11.58 12.94
N ASP A 239 -12.27 -12.53 13.86
CA ASP A 239 -12.73 -12.20 15.22
C ASP A 239 -11.68 -11.39 16.01
N LYS A 240 -10.38 -11.59 15.71
CA LYS A 240 -9.29 -10.79 16.27
C LYS A 240 -9.23 -9.41 15.60
N SER A 241 -9.45 -9.31 14.28
CA SER A 241 -9.44 -8.02 13.58
C SER A 241 -10.60 -7.12 13.99
N ILE A 242 -11.82 -7.66 14.18
CA ILE A 242 -12.98 -6.91 14.70
C ILE A 242 -12.65 -6.27 16.05
N ASP A 243 -12.04 -7.00 16.98
CA ASP A 243 -11.67 -6.44 18.29
C ASP A 243 -10.53 -5.41 18.20
N ALA A 244 -9.58 -5.60 17.28
CA ALA A 244 -8.52 -4.64 17.03
C ALA A 244 -9.05 -3.33 16.39
N TYR A 245 -9.97 -3.40 15.42
CA TYR A 245 -10.64 -2.22 14.86
C TYR A 245 -11.47 -1.50 15.92
N ARG A 246 -12.22 -2.23 16.76
CA ARG A 246 -12.95 -1.65 17.91
C ARG A 246 -12.00 -0.88 18.86
N LYS A 247 -10.78 -1.38 19.08
CA LYS A 247 -9.76 -0.71 19.90
C LYS A 247 -9.21 0.54 19.18
N ALA A 248 -8.83 0.43 17.91
CA ALA A 248 -8.34 1.55 17.11
C ALA A 248 -9.36 2.70 17.04
N HIS A 249 -10.64 2.38 16.78
CA HIS A 249 -11.73 3.35 16.78
C HIS A 249 -11.78 4.12 18.12
N ARG A 250 -11.86 3.40 19.24
CA ARG A 250 -11.97 4.03 20.57
C ARG A 250 -10.73 4.81 20.99
N ALA A 251 -9.54 4.41 20.54
CA ALA A 251 -8.29 5.10 20.86
C ALA A 251 -8.19 6.49 20.20
N ALA A 252 -8.58 6.61 18.93
CA ALA A 252 -8.51 7.89 18.20
C ALA A 252 -9.75 8.79 18.39
N LEU A 253 -10.91 8.21 18.71
CA LEU A 253 -12.22 8.89 18.64
C LEU A 253 -12.34 10.19 19.42
N GLU A 254 -11.91 10.21 20.69
CA GLU A 254 -12.10 11.38 21.56
C GLU A 254 -11.31 12.59 21.03
N GLU A 255 -10.05 12.36 20.66
CA GLU A 255 -9.18 13.40 20.12
C GLU A 255 -9.68 13.90 18.76
N GLU A 256 -9.95 12.99 17.82
CA GLU A 256 -10.41 13.35 16.47
C GLU A 256 -11.75 14.09 16.50
N LEU A 257 -12.67 13.75 17.42
CA LEU A 257 -13.89 14.53 17.62
C LEU A 257 -13.63 15.90 18.27
N ALA A 258 -12.68 16.01 19.20
CA ALA A 258 -12.37 17.25 19.93
C ALA A 258 -11.59 18.29 19.11
N ARG A 259 -10.81 17.90 18.11
CA ARG A 259 -10.01 18.80 17.24
C ARG A 259 -10.88 19.92 16.64
N ALA A 260 -10.52 21.19 16.82
CA ALA A 260 -11.30 22.32 16.30
C ALA A 260 -11.14 22.49 14.78
N GLU A 261 -9.94 22.22 14.27
CA GLU A 261 -9.57 22.17 12.86
C GLU A 261 -8.84 20.84 12.63
N TRP A 262 -9.01 20.21 11.46
CA TRP A 262 -8.13 19.13 11.02
C TRP A 262 -6.86 19.75 10.43
N SER A 263 -6.08 20.39 11.29
CA SER A 263 -4.86 21.16 10.94
C SER A 263 -3.56 20.39 11.16
N HIS A 264 -3.67 19.11 11.50
CA HIS A 264 -2.59 18.12 11.48
C HIS A 264 -3.24 16.77 11.14
N TYR A 265 -2.65 16.01 10.21
CA TYR A 265 -3.17 14.70 9.80
C TYR A 265 -3.28 13.74 11.01
N SER A 266 -4.34 12.93 11.06
CA SER A 266 -4.70 12.15 12.28
C SER A 266 -4.17 10.72 12.30
N GLY A 267 -3.54 10.27 11.22
CA GLY A 267 -3.46 8.84 10.91
C GLY A 267 -4.71 8.36 10.16
N GLY A 268 -4.58 7.24 9.44
CA GLY A 268 -5.70 6.56 8.74
C GLY A 268 -5.98 7.13 7.34
N TRP A 269 -6.37 6.28 6.39
CA TRP A 269 -6.44 6.59 4.95
C TRP A 269 -7.21 7.88 4.66
N HIS A 270 -8.44 7.97 5.16
CA HIS A 270 -9.32 9.13 5.00
C HIS A 270 -9.03 10.27 6.00
N GLY A 271 -7.78 10.37 6.48
CA GLY A 271 -7.31 11.36 7.45
C GLY A 271 -7.81 11.15 8.89
N SER A 272 -8.41 10.00 9.19
CA SER A 272 -9.04 9.67 10.48
C SER A 272 -8.94 8.16 10.77
N VAL A 273 -8.20 7.79 11.81
CA VAL A 273 -8.12 6.41 12.30
C VAL A 273 -9.45 5.98 12.91
N ALA A 274 -10.14 6.89 13.61
CA ALA A 274 -11.41 6.54 14.22
C ALA A 274 -12.48 6.26 13.15
N LEU A 275 -12.49 7.01 12.04
CA LEU A 275 -13.42 6.76 10.95
C LEU A 275 -13.15 5.40 10.31
N GLU A 276 -11.94 5.19 9.79
CA GLU A 276 -11.55 3.96 9.10
C GLU A 276 -11.82 2.72 9.96
N ALA A 277 -11.33 2.72 11.21
CA ALA A 277 -11.52 1.59 12.11
C ALA A 277 -13.00 1.38 12.49
N GLY A 278 -13.78 2.45 12.64
CA GLY A 278 -15.21 2.37 12.92
C GLY A 278 -16.01 1.76 11.77
N GLU A 279 -15.69 2.14 10.54
CA GLU A 279 -16.31 1.59 9.34
C GLU A 279 -15.97 0.12 9.13
N ARG A 280 -14.70 -0.27 9.22
CA ARG A 280 -14.28 -1.67 9.09
C ARG A 280 -14.84 -2.53 10.21
N PHE A 281 -14.93 -2.02 11.44
CA PHE A 281 -15.63 -2.70 12.55
C PHE A 281 -17.10 -2.98 12.24
N LEU A 282 -17.85 -1.97 11.76
CA LEU A 282 -19.27 -2.11 11.43
C LEU A 282 -19.48 -3.09 10.27
N ALA A 283 -18.68 -2.97 9.21
CA ALA A 283 -18.76 -3.83 8.03
C ALA A 283 -18.47 -5.30 8.38
N LEU A 284 -17.40 -5.57 9.13
CA LEU A 284 -17.02 -6.94 9.51
C LEU A 284 -17.97 -7.56 10.55
N SER A 285 -18.49 -6.77 11.49
CA SER A 285 -19.41 -7.25 12.53
C SER A 285 -20.80 -7.57 11.96
N GLY A 286 -21.26 -6.84 10.93
CA GLY A 286 -22.58 -7.05 10.35
C GLY A 286 -23.70 -6.95 11.39
N THR A 287 -24.46 -8.05 11.57
CA THR A 287 -25.48 -8.15 12.64
C THR A 287 -24.98 -8.82 13.92
N ASP A 288 -23.73 -9.28 13.98
CA ASP A 288 -23.12 -9.94 15.14
C ASP A 288 -22.66 -8.92 16.21
N GLY A 289 -22.56 -9.36 17.46
CA GLY A 289 -22.08 -8.53 18.57
C GLY A 289 -23.14 -7.67 19.27
N ASP A 290 -22.70 -6.71 20.09
CA ASP A 290 -23.60 -5.82 20.84
C ASP A 290 -24.17 -4.73 19.92
N ALA A 291 -25.50 -4.76 19.74
CA ALA A 291 -26.22 -3.77 18.94
C ALA A 291 -26.05 -2.34 19.49
N THR A 292 -25.90 -2.17 20.80
CA THR A 292 -25.72 -0.86 21.45
C THR A 292 -24.36 -0.25 21.08
N GLU A 293 -23.30 -1.06 21.13
CA GLU A 293 -21.95 -0.66 20.71
C GLU A 293 -21.93 -0.28 19.23
N ARG A 294 -22.54 -1.11 18.35
CA ARG A 294 -22.62 -0.77 16.91
C ARG A 294 -23.40 0.51 16.65
N ASP A 295 -24.53 0.72 17.32
CA ASP A 295 -25.34 1.93 17.20
C ASP A 295 -24.60 3.18 17.70
N GLU A 296 -23.63 3.04 18.61
CA GLU A 296 -22.75 4.13 19.05
C GLU A 296 -21.64 4.40 18.03
N VAL A 297 -20.92 3.35 17.58
CA VAL A 297 -19.88 3.47 16.54
C VAL A 297 -20.45 4.06 15.25
N ALA A 298 -21.65 3.65 14.82
CA ALA A 298 -22.31 4.20 13.63
C ALA A 298 -22.61 5.70 13.74
N LYS A 299 -23.00 6.20 14.92
CA LYS A 299 -23.20 7.63 15.17
C LYS A 299 -21.87 8.38 15.16
N ASN A 300 -20.80 7.77 15.69
CA ASN A 300 -19.47 8.36 15.72
C ASN A 300 -18.87 8.46 14.30
N VAL A 301 -18.95 7.39 13.51
CA VAL A 301 -18.62 7.37 12.08
C VAL A 301 -19.37 8.47 11.32
N ALA A 302 -20.69 8.58 11.49
CA ALA A 302 -21.48 9.62 10.82
C ALA A 302 -21.05 11.05 11.21
N ARG A 303 -20.68 11.29 12.48
CA ARG A 303 -20.15 12.58 12.96
C ARG A 303 -18.78 12.90 12.39
N LEU A 304 -17.89 11.91 12.30
CA LEU A 304 -16.54 12.08 11.74
C LEU A 304 -16.63 12.37 10.23
N ARG A 305 -17.44 11.61 9.47
CA ARG A 305 -17.71 11.89 8.05
C ARG A 305 -18.19 13.32 7.81
N GLU A 306 -19.17 13.80 8.59
CA GLU A 306 -19.70 15.16 8.44
C GLU A 306 -18.62 16.22 8.72
N LYS A 307 -17.75 15.96 9.72
CA LYS A 307 -16.65 16.85 10.09
C LYS A 307 -15.50 16.86 9.07
N LEU A 308 -15.30 15.76 8.34
CA LEU A 308 -14.26 15.63 7.31
C LEU A 308 -14.65 16.23 5.96
N LYS A 309 -15.94 16.35 5.63
CA LYS A 309 -16.42 17.07 4.42
C LYS A 309 -15.91 18.51 4.28
N THR A 310 -15.51 19.12 5.39
CA THR A 310 -14.98 20.48 5.44
C THR A 310 -13.54 20.54 5.95
N ALA A 311 -12.88 19.38 6.09
CA ALA A 311 -11.45 19.34 6.34
C ALA A 311 -10.71 19.68 5.04
N ALA A 312 -9.66 20.49 5.12
CA ALA A 312 -8.70 20.54 4.03
C ALA A 312 -7.91 19.22 4.03
N GLU A 313 -7.65 18.63 2.86
CA GLU A 313 -6.72 17.49 2.82
C GLU A 313 -5.30 17.95 3.19
N TRP A 314 -4.70 17.29 4.17
CA TRP A 314 -3.35 17.56 4.66
C TRP A 314 -2.31 16.68 3.97
N ILE A 315 -2.32 16.73 2.64
CA ILE A 315 -1.34 16.04 1.80
C ILE A 315 -0.39 17.10 1.28
N THR A 316 0.87 16.96 1.66
CA THR A 316 1.89 17.97 1.41
C THR A 316 3.00 17.39 0.55
N PRO A 317 3.50 18.10 -0.47
CA PRO A 317 4.77 17.75 -1.09
C PRO A 317 5.89 18.71 -0.69
N ILE A 318 7.11 18.20 -0.62
CA ILE A 318 8.33 19.00 -0.49
C ILE A 318 8.63 19.68 -1.82
N LEU A 319 8.70 21.01 -1.78
CA LEU A 319 9.12 21.87 -2.88
C LEU A 319 10.61 22.20 -2.79
N VAL A 320 11.29 22.04 -3.92
CA VAL A 320 12.72 22.34 -4.10
C VAL A 320 12.89 23.51 -5.07
N PRO A 321 13.49 24.64 -4.65
CA PRO A 321 13.76 25.77 -5.54
C PRO A 321 14.89 25.48 -6.54
N LEU A 322 14.59 25.66 -7.82
CA LEU A 322 15.55 25.53 -8.92
C LEU A 322 16.34 26.83 -9.13
N GLU A 323 15.85 27.94 -8.56
CA GLU A 323 16.48 29.25 -8.48
C GLU A 323 16.53 29.75 -7.01
N PRO A 324 17.41 30.71 -6.66
CA PRO A 324 17.48 31.23 -5.29
C PRO A 324 16.20 31.98 -4.86
N VAL A 325 15.56 31.52 -3.78
CA VAL A 325 14.37 32.15 -3.16
C VAL A 325 14.54 32.32 -1.65
N ARG A 326 13.62 33.04 -0.99
CA ARG A 326 13.60 33.20 0.47
C ARG A 326 12.34 32.64 1.14
N THR A 327 11.25 32.51 0.40
CA THR A 327 9.92 32.19 0.93
C THR A 327 9.15 31.25 0.01
N LEU A 328 8.29 30.42 0.61
CA LEU A 328 7.38 29.53 -0.12
C LEU A 328 6.55 30.26 -1.20
N SER A 329 6.06 31.46 -0.92
CA SER A 329 5.23 32.24 -1.86
C SER A 329 5.93 32.62 -3.17
N GLU A 330 7.26 32.67 -3.20
CA GLU A 330 8.05 32.87 -4.42
C GLU A 330 7.96 31.64 -5.37
N LEU A 331 7.67 30.44 -4.83
CA LEU A 331 7.49 29.20 -5.59
C LEU A 331 6.07 28.96 -6.11
N LEU A 332 5.05 29.57 -5.50
CA LEU A 332 3.63 29.29 -5.82
C LEU A 332 3.07 30.27 -6.84
N ASP A 333 2.37 29.80 -7.88
CA ASP A 333 1.65 30.66 -8.82
C ASP A 333 0.18 30.86 -8.38
N PRO A 334 -0.18 31.98 -7.73
CA PRO A 334 -1.53 32.17 -7.19
C PRO A 334 -2.60 32.38 -8.27
N GLY A 335 -2.21 32.57 -9.53
CA GLY A 335 -3.13 32.63 -10.68
C GLY A 335 -3.30 31.30 -11.39
N ARG A 336 -2.63 30.23 -10.94
CA ARG A 336 -2.65 28.90 -11.54
C ARG A 336 -3.27 27.90 -10.58
N ALA A 337 -4.27 27.20 -11.07
CA ALA A 337 -4.73 25.96 -10.50
C ALA A 337 -4.75 24.87 -11.57
N VAL A 338 -4.43 23.64 -11.16
CA VAL A 338 -4.19 22.47 -12.01
C VAL A 338 -4.99 21.30 -11.44
N ARG A 339 -5.50 20.41 -12.30
CA ARG A 339 -6.15 19.19 -11.83
C ARG A 339 -5.10 18.12 -11.62
N PHE A 340 -4.84 17.77 -10.36
CA PHE A 340 -3.85 16.75 -10.00
C PHE A 340 -4.40 15.87 -8.89
N ASP A 341 -4.23 14.55 -9.05
CA ASP A 341 -4.63 13.55 -8.06
C ASP A 341 -3.63 13.55 -6.91
N LEU A 342 -3.87 14.42 -5.93
CA LEU A 342 -2.92 14.63 -4.85
C LEU A 342 -2.98 13.48 -3.84
N ASP A 343 -4.16 12.93 -3.54
CA ASP A 343 -4.32 11.86 -2.56
C ASP A 343 -4.19 10.44 -3.13
N GLY A 344 -4.25 10.31 -4.46
CA GLY A 344 -4.18 9.06 -5.22
C GLY A 344 -5.49 8.27 -5.22
N ASP A 345 -6.65 8.89 -4.97
CA ASP A 345 -7.95 8.21 -5.02
C ASP A 345 -8.44 7.92 -6.45
N GLY A 346 -7.76 8.48 -7.47
CA GLY A 346 -8.09 8.35 -8.89
C GLY A 346 -8.95 9.48 -9.45
N ALA A 347 -9.26 10.53 -8.68
CA ALA A 347 -10.16 11.63 -9.06
C ALA A 347 -9.49 13.03 -8.97
N PRO A 348 -8.63 13.41 -9.94
CA PRO A 348 -7.86 14.67 -9.90
C PRO A 348 -8.69 15.92 -9.60
N GLU A 349 -8.39 16.62 -8.49
CA GLU A 349 -9.06 17.86 -8.07
C GLU A 349 -8.23 19.11 -8.36
N LEU A 350 -8.89 20.27 -8.28
CA LEU A 350 -8.28 21.55 -8.61
C LEU A 350 -7.41 22.06 -7.45
N ARG A 351 -6.09 21.87 -7.58
CA ARG A 351 -5.08 22.32 -6.63
C ARG A 351 -4.44 23.64 -7.10
N PRO A 352 -4.09 24.59 -6.20
CA PRO A 352 -3.13 25.64 -6.54
C PRO A 352 -1.83 25.01 -7.03
N TRP A 353 -1.03 25.71 -7.85
CA TRP A 353 0.16 25.11 -8.46
C TRP A 353 1.46 25.88 -8.22
N ILE A 354 2.59 25.21 -8.49
CA ILE A 354 3.92 25.79 -8.42
C ILE A 354 4.31 26.49 -9.72
N ARG A 355 5.31 27.38 -9.65
CA ARG A 355 5.99 27.93 -10.81
C ARG A 355 7.04 26.94 -11.34
N PRO A 356 7.36 26.97 -12.65
CA PRO A 356 8.51 26.24 -13.21
C PRO A 356 9.89 26.57 -12.63
N SER A 357 10.00 27.55 -11.72
CA SER A 357 11.21 27.82 -10.92
C SER A 357 11.35 26.92 -9.68
N ALA A 358 10.41 25.99 -9.48
CA ALA A 358 10.40 24.98 -8.43
C ALA A 358 10.23 23.58 -9.05
N GLY A 359 10.54 22.54 -8.28
CA GLY A 359 10.11 21.17 -8.56
C GLY A 359 9.60 20.47 -7.30
N PHE A 360 8.74 19.48 -7.48
CA PHE A 360 8.33 18.55 -6.44
C PHE A 360 9.43 17.51 -6.22
N LEU A 361 9.75 17.18 -4.97
CA LEU A 361 10.68 16.10 -4.63
C LEU A 361 9.97 14.75 -4.71
N VAL A 362 10.43 13.86 -5.59
CA VAL A 362 9.76 12.59 -5.93
C VAL A 362 10.66 11.36 -5.83
N TRP A 363 10.04 10.21 -5.61
CA TRP A 363 10.65 8.88 -5.62
C TRP A 363 10.47 8.24 -7.01
N ASP A 364 11.54 8.19 -7.81
CA ASP A 364 11.57 7.54 -9.14
C ASP A 364 12.84 6.68 -9.31
N PRO A 365 12.97 5.56 -8.58
CA PRO A 365 14.18 4.73 -8.56
C PRO A 365 14.47 3.99 -9.88
N ARG A 366 13.52 3.92 -10.81
CA ARG A 366 13.75 3.35 -12.14
C ARG A 366 13.94 4.39 -13.24
N GLY A 367 13.82 5.69 -12.93
CA GLY A 367 13.87 6.75 -13.95
C GLY A 367 12.73 6.64 -14.96
N THR A 368 11.53 6.28 -14.49
CA THR A 368 10.32 6.16 -15.31
C THR A 368 9.84 7.50 -15.86
N GLY A 369 10.13 8.58 -15.13
CA GLY A 369 9.65 9.92 -15.39
C GLY A 369 8.13 10.09 -15.21
N LYS A 370 7.46 9.16 -14.55
CA LYS A 370 6.01 9.18 -14.28
C LYS A 370 5.73 9.57 -12.83
N VAL A 371 4.93 10.61 -12.64
CA VAL A 371 4.39 11.01 -11.34
C VAL A 371 2.88 11.12 -11.49
N GLU A 372 2.17 10.11 -10.98
CA GLU A 372 0.73 9.92 -11.17
C GLU A 372 -0.08 10.42 -9.94
N SER A 373 0.53 10.49 -8.75
CA SER A 373 -0.05 11.12 -7.55
C SER A 373 1.00 11.61 -6.54
N ALA A 374 0.59 12.30 -5.45
CA ALA A 374 1.52 12.67 -4.38
C ALA A 374 2.05 11.48 -3.56
N ARG A 375 1.53 10.26 -3.77
CA ARG A 375 2.06 9.03 -3.15
C ARG A 375 3.50 8.72 -3.57
N GLN A 376 3.92 9.24 -4.72
CA GLN A 376 5.30 9.22 -5.21
C GLN A 376 6.13 10.45 -4.78
N MET A 377 5.55 11.41 -4.06
CA MET A 377 6.22 12.61 -3.56
C MET A 377 6.72 12.42 -2.12
N PHE A 378 7.72 13.21 -1.72
CA PHE A 378 8.13 13.33 -0.32
C PHE A 378 7.24 14.33 0.41
N GLY A 379 6.62 13.92 1.51
CA GLY A 379 5.44 14.60 2.03
C GLY A 379 4.86 14.02 3.31
N SER A 380 3.73 14.58 3.75
CA SER A 380 2.93 14.00 4.86
C SER A 380 2.40 12.60 4.56
N ILE A 381 2.37 12.19 3.28
CA ILE A 381 2.18 10.80 2.87
C ILE A 381 3.29 10.44 1.87
N THR A 382 4.12 9.47 2.21
CA THR A 382 5.19 8.97 1.33
C THR A 382 5.31 7.46 1.49
N TRP A 383 5.39 6.74 0.38
CA TRP A 383 5.41 5.28 0.34
C TRP A 383 4.24 4.62 1.08
N TYR A 384 3.03 5.20 1.03
CA TYR A 384 1.86 4.66 1.75
C TYR A 384 2.08 4.61 3.28
N ILE A 385 3.00 5.42 3.81
CA ILE A 385 3.20 5.66 5.24
C ILE A 385 2.80 7.12 5.51
N PRO A 386 1.97 7.38 6.54
CA PRO A 386 1.70 8.74 6.99
C PRO A 386 2.81 9.27 7.91
N TRP A 387 3.08 10.56 7.76
CA TRP A 387 4.15 11.29 8.42
C TRP A 387 3.63 12.60 9.01
N ASN A 388 4.28 13.11 10.05
CA ASN A 388 3.97 14.43 10.59
C ASN A 388 4.38 15.54 9.60
N HIS A 389 5.41 15.28 8.80
CA HIS A 389 5.92 16.14 7.73
C HIS A 389 6.88 15.39 6.78
N GLY A 390 7.00 15.85 5.53
CA GLY A 390 7.80 15.21 4.47
C GLY A 390 9.29 15.04 4.70
N TYR A 391 9.84 15.66 5.77
CA TYR A 391 11.23 15.45 6.17
C TYR A 391 11.45 14.16 6.99
N GLU A 392 10.41 13.59 7.61
CA GLU A 392 10.51 12.30 8.30
C GLU A 392 10.82 11.14 7.32
N PRO A 393 10.13 10.97 6.17
CA PRO A 393 10.49 9.92 5.22
C PRO A 393 11.88 10.13 4.60
N LEU A 394 12.34 11.38 4.44
CA LEU A 394 13.73 11.65 4.06
C LEU A 394 14.72 11.15 5.12
N SER A 395 14.39 11.22 6.41
CA SER A 395 15.28 10.70 7.47
C SER A 395 15.39 9.17 7.44
N LEU A 396 14.45 8.45 6.81
CA LEU A 396 14.60 7.01 6.56
C LEU A 396 15.62 6.68 5.45
N LEU A 397 16.10 7.66 4.71
CA LEU A 397 17.18 7.52 3.73
C LEU A 397 18.54 7.95 4.29
N ASP A 398 18.61 8.45 5.53
CA ASP A 398 19.87 8.86 6.16
C ASP A 398 20.59 7.60 6.69
N ASP A 399 21.49 7.05 5.87
CA ASP A 399 22.18 5.78 6.15
C ASP A 399 23.26 5.98 7.25
N ASN A 400 23.74 7.22 7.42
CA ASN A 400 24.83 7.55 8.33
C ASN A 400 24.38 8.30 9.61
N GLY A 401 23.18 8.91 9.60
CA GLY A 401 22.54 9.61 10.71
C GLY A 401 22.96 11.07 10.91
N ASP A 402 23.65 11.71 9.96
CA ASP A 402 24.16 13.09 10.13
C ASP A 402 23.10 14.19 9.95
N GLY A 403 21.91 13.85 9.46
CA GLY A 403 20.79 14.74 9.17
C GLY A 403 20.73 15.22 7.72
N ARG A 404 21.46 14.58 6.81
CA ARG A 404 21.54 14.92 5.38
C ARG A 404 21.51 13.65 4.54
N LEU A 405 21.16 13.82 3.28
CA LEU A 405 21.29 12.80 2.24
C LEU A 405 22.35 13.26 1.27
N ALA A 406 23.36 12.44 0.99
CA ALA A 406 24.41 12.72 0.02
C ALA A 406 24.91 11.46 -0.70
N GLY A 407 25.47 11.64 -1.90
CA GLY A 407 26.02 10.53 -2.69
C GLY A 407 24.98 9.45 -2.98
N ALA A 408 25.28 8.18 -2.65
CA ALA A 408 24.35 7.06 -2.84
C ALA A 408 23.06 7.18 -2.03
N GLU A 409 23.01 8.03 -1.00
CA GLU A 409 21.78 8.22 -0.23
C GLU A 409 20.68 8.89 -1.06
N LEU A 410 21.07 9.59 -2.14
CA LEU A 410 20.18 10.23 -3.11
C LEU A 410 19.65 9.29 -4.18
N ASP A 411 20.10 8.03 -4.22
CA ASP A 411 19.69 7.07 -5.25
C ASP A 411 18.17 6.85 -5.18
N GLY A 412 17.50 7.16 -6.30
CA GLY A 412 16.04 7.11 -6.46
C GLY A 412 15.29 8.42 -6.20
N LEU A 413 15.99 9.48 -5.77
CA LEU A 413 15.40 10.82 -5.66
C LEU A 413 15.51 11.61 -6.96
N SER A 414 14.37 12.16 -7.39
CA SER A 414 14.23 13.02 -8.56
C SER A 414 13.48 14.30 -8.20
N LEU A 415 13.59 15.33 -9.03
CA LEU A 415 12.65 16.46 -9.03
C LEU A 415 11.75 16.37 -10.25
N TRP A 416 10.45 16.51 -10.04
CA TRP A 416 9.50 16.83 -11.10
C TRP A 416 9.38 18.35 -11.22
N ARG A 417 9.91 18.92 -12.31
CA ARG A 417 9.62 20.29 -12.72
C ARG A 417 8.58 20.26 -13.83
N ASP A 418 7.31 20.36 -13.45
CA ASP A 418 6.23 20.70 -14.37
C ASP A 418 6.54 22.06 -15.04
N GLN A 419 6.85 22.01 -16.34
CA GLN A 419 7.41 23.13 -17.08
C GLN A 419 6.35 24.00 -17.76
N ASP A 420 5.22 23.43 -18.17
CA ASP A 420 4.10 24.15 -18.78
C ASP A 420 2.86 24.29 -17.87
N SER A 421 2.93 23.73 -16.67
CA SER A 421 1.94 23.82 -15.59
C SER A 421 0.61 23.16 -15.95
N ASP A 422 0.68 21.95 -16.49
CA ASP A 422 -0.48 21.13 -16.90
C ASP A 422 -0.82 19.99 -15.92
N GLY A 423 0.06 19.67 -14.96
CA GLY A 423 -0.13 18.61 -13.97
C GLY A 423 0.24 17.20 -14.43
N ILE A 424 0.86 17.04 -15.59
CA ILE A 424 1.23 15.76 -16.19
C ILE A 424 2.75 15.69 -16.28
N SER A 425 3.37 14.68 -15.67
CA SER A 425 4.83 14.50 -15.74
C SER A 425 5.31 14.21 -17.17
N GLY A 426 5.78 15.24 -17.87
CA GLY A 426 6.19 15.17 -19.26
C GLY A 426 7.58 14.54 -19.49
N PRO A 427 7.90 14.07 -20.72
CA PRO A 427 9.22 13.55 -21.06
C PRO A 427 10.34 14.58 -20.81
N GLY A 428 11.17 14.33 -19.80
CA GLY A 428 12.31 15.18 -19.41
C GLY A 428 11.99 16.22 -18.32
N GLU A 429 10.78 16.22 -17.76
CA GLU A 429 10.42 17.07 -16.61
C GLU A 429 10.84 16.48 -15.27
N VAL A 430 10.80 15.16 -15.17
CA VAL A 430 11.27 14.39 -14.01
C VAL A 430 12.71 14.00 -14.26
N LEU A 431 13.63 14.52 -13.43
CA LEU A 431 15.06 14.29 -13.57
C LEU A 431 15.71 14.04 -12.20
N PRO A 432 16.72 13.14 -12.11
CA PRO A 432 17.42 12.86 -10.86
C PRO A 432 18.10 14.11 -10.30
N LEU A 433 18.26 14.20 -8.98
CA LEU A 433 18.83 15.38 -8.30
C LEU A 433 20.18 15.86 -8.89
N ALA A 434 21.04 14.93 -9.31
CA ALA A 434 22.32 15.23 -9.94
C ALA A 434 22.20 16.02 -11.26
N ALA A 435 21.10 15.86 -12.01
CA ALA A 435 20.85 16.64 -13.24
C ALA A 435 20.55 18.11 -12.95
N TRP A 436 20.10 18.43 -11.73
CA TRP A 436 19.88 19.78 -11.21
C TRP A 436 21.11 20.35 -10.50
N GLY A 437 22.22 19.60 -10.45
CA GLY A 437 23.44 19.99 -9.75
C GLY A 437 23.35 19.88 -8.22
N VAL A 438 22.28 19.28 -7.67
CA VAL A 438 22.10 19.09 -6.22
C VAL A 438 23.09 18.03 -5.73
N GLU A 439 23.92 18.40 -4.76
CA GLU A 439 24.89 17.50 -4.09
C GLU A 439 24.26 16.75 -2.91
N GLY A 440 23.22 17.31 -2.29
CA GLY A 440 22.52 16.67 -1.18
C GLY A 440 21.28 17.42 -0.71
N LEU A 441 20.57 16.79 0.23
CA LEU A 441 19.35 17.31 0.87
C LEU A 441 19.46 17.29 2.39
N SER A 442 18.75 18.18 3.08
CA SER A 442 18.54 18.09 4.54
C SER A 442 17.27 17.28 4.84
N CYS A 443 17.37 16.24 5.67
CA CYS A 443 16.21 15.56 6.25
C CYS A 443 15.72 16.20 7.56
N ARG A 444 16.28 17.36 7.95
CA ARG A 444 15.84 18.15 9.11
C ARG A 444 14.99 19.36 8.72
N ALA A 445 13.92 19.58 9.50
CA ALA A 445 12.99 20.70 9.34
C ALA A 445 12.90 21.58 10.61
N LEU A 446 12.38 22.79 10.41
CA LEU A 446 11.87 23.70 11.42
C LEU A 446 10.38 23.94 11.13
N LEU A 447 9.57 24.20 12.16
CA LEU A 447 8.19 24.65 11.96
C LEU A 447 8.18 26.16 11.69
N GLY A 448 7.54 26.56 10.58
CA GLY A 448 7.37 27.96 10.18
C GLY A 448 5.89 28.32 9.91
N PRO A 449 5.58 29.60 9.64
CA PRO A 449 4.20 30.07 9.43
C PRO A 449 3.47 29.47 8.22
N GLY A 450 4.20 28.83 7.29
CA GLY A 450 3.66 28.14 6.11
C GLY A 450 3.81 26.63 6.14
N GLY A 451 4.12 26.05 7.31
CA GLY A 451 4.39 24.62 7.49
C GLY A 451 5.86 24.30 7.83
N PRO A 452 6.21 23.00 7.83
CA PRO A 452 7.58 22.53 8.00
C PRO A 452 8.49 23.00 6.84
N TRP A 453 9.70 23.43 7.14
CA TRP A 453 10.65 23.89 6.13
C TRP A 453 12.09 23.69 6.59
N SER A 454 13.02 23.56 5.64
CA SER A 454 14.45 23.50 5.95
C SER A 454 15.15 24.74 5.38
N PRO A 455 15.85 25.56 6.20
CA PRO A 455 16.55 26.76 5.70
C PRO A 455 17.71 26.46 4.74
N SER A 456 18.34 25.29 4.90
CA SER A 456 19.37 24.75 4.02
C SER A 456 18.92 23.36 3.58
N GLY A 457 17.79 23.35 2.85
CA GLY A 457 17.09 22.15 2.43
C GLY A 457 17.78 21.39 1.30
N VAL A 458 18.44 22.10 0.38
CA VAL A 458 19.28 21.53 -0.67
C VAL A 458 20.69 22.13 -0.64
N PHE A 459 21.69 21.34 -1.03
CA PHE A 459 23.10 21.71 -1.07
C PHE A 459 23.66 21.60 -2.50
N PHE A 460 24.59 22.49 -2.86
CA PHE A 460 25.27 22.49 -4.17
C PHE A 460 26.81 22.44 -4.00
N PRO A 461 27.57 21.91 -4.99
CA PRO A 461 29.03 21.71 -4.89
C PRO A 461 29.89 22.98 -4.70
N ASP A 462 29.33 24.16 -4.93
CA ASP A 462 29.99 25.45 -4.67
C ASP A 462 29.77 25.99 -3.25
N GLY A 463 28.98 25.27 -2.44
CA GLY A 463 28.58 25.66 -1.09
C GLY A 463 27.30 26.50 -1.03
N GLU A 464 26.61 26.74 -2.16
CA GLU A 464 25.27 27.31 -2.13
C GLU A 464 24.31 26.36 -1.39
N THR A 465 23.38 26.92 -0.61
CA THR A 465 22.26 26.18 -0.03
C THR A 465 20.96 26.94 -0.26
N ARG A 466 19.87 26.26 -0.61
CA ARG A 466 18.55 26.88 -0.76
C ARG A 466 17.55 26.26 0.21
N PRO A 467 16.52 27.02 0.65
CA PRO A 467 15.51 26.48 1.53
C PRO A 467 14.59 25.50 0.78
N THR A 468 14.06 24.50 1.47
CA THR A 468 12.96 23.66 0.97
C THR A 468 11.74 23.84 1.86
N PHE A 469 10.55 23.57 1.32
CA PHE A 469 9.28 23.81 2.01
C PHE A 469 8.37 22.60 1.86
N ASP A 470 7.84 22.09 2.96
CA ASP A 470 6.77 21.09 2.96
C ASP A 470 5.44 21.84 2.88
N TRP A 471 4.82 21.82 1.70
CA TRP A 471 3.77 22.77 1.31
C TRP A 471 2.37 22.16 1.43
N ILE A 472 1.40 22.93 1.90
CA ILE A 472 -0.02 22.53 1.94
C ILE A 472 -0.76 23.14 0.73
N PRO A 473 -0.99 22.39 -0.37
CA PRO A 473 -1.82 22.80 -1.51
C PRO A 473 -3.32 22.68 -1.18
N ALA A 474 -3.80 23.54 -0.28
CA ALA A 474 -5.23 23.62 0.05
C ALA A 474 -6.09 23.84 -1.21
N LEU A 475 -7.23 23.14 -1.30
CA LEU A 475 -8.14 23.17 -2.47
C LEU A 475 -8.40 24.59 -2.98
N ALA A 476 -8.25 24.79 -4.30
CA ALA A 476 -8.62 26.04 -4.93
C ALA A 476 -10.16 26.18 -4.94
N GLN A 477 -10.66 27.40 -4.73
CA GLN A 477 -12.10 27.65 -4.91
C GLN A 477 -12.42 27.58 -6.40
N GLU A 478 -13.38 26.72 -6.78
CA GLU A 478 -14.00 26.81 -8.10
C GLU A 478 -14.77 28.14 -8.19
N GLU A 479 -14.23 29.14 -8.90
CA GLU A 479 -15.06 30.27 -9.31
C GLU A 479 -16.15 29.74 -10.27
N PRO A 480 -17.43 30.07 -10.04
CA PRO A 480 -18.50 29.63 -10.92
C PRO A 480 -18.30 30.22 -12.32
N ILE A 481 -18.31 29.36 -13.33
CA ILE A 481 -18.23 29.75 -14.74
C ILE A 481 -19.47 30.61 -15.07
N GLU A 482 -19.26 31.91 -15.36
CA GLU A 482 -20.31 32.84 -15.86
C GLU A 482 -20.74 32.56 -17.31
#